data_AF-A0A951ND43-F1
#
_entry.id   AF-A0A951ND43-F1
#
_cell.length_a   1.000
_cell.length_b   1.000
_cell.length_c   1.000
_cell.angle_alpha   90.00
_cell.angle_beta   90.00
_cell.angle_gamma   90.00
#
_symmetry.space_group_name_H-M   'P 1'
#
loop_
_entity.id
_entity.type
_entity.pdbx_description
1 polymer ?
#
loop_
_entity_poly.entity_id
_entity_poly.type
_entity_poly.pdbx_seq_one_letter_code
_entity_poly.pdbx_strand_id
1 'polypeptide(L)'
;PAPAPPVAKPAAPQPPVAAPPAPVAGLCSGAGWEQRRGEAALASLRAGAARTGFTVSFSGARSGVMGLTYLKENRIEMFVRSCEKQSAELLRHVMAHELGHAYDTTKMSDATRTAYLAARGIPIHTPWYGCSGCTDFATPAGDFAEVYAQWARGASTNRSEIAGDVGGAQLAALAATFFGA
;
A
#
# COMPACT_ATOMS: atom_id res chain seq x y z
N PRO A 1 13.19 -31.57 42.25
CA PRO A 1 11.84 -31.04 41.96
C PRO A 1 11.94 -29.78 41.06
N ALA A 2 11.38 -29.84 39.85
CA ALA A 2 11.36 -28.71 38.91
C ALA A 2 10.16 -27.77 39.20
N PRO A 3 10.29 -26.45 38.97
CA PRO A 3 9.20 -25.50 39.21
C PRO A 3 8.12 -25.61 38.12
N ALA A 4 6.86 -25.42 38.51
CA ALA A 4 5.70 -25.45 37.62
C ALA A 4 5.65 -24.22 36.68
N PRO A 5 5.09 -24.35 35.46
CA PRO A 5 4.99 -23.25 34.51
C PRO A 5 3.95 -22.19 34.97
N PRO A 6 4.14 -20.91 34.61
CA PRO A 6 3.21 -19.86 34.99
C PRO A 6 1.91 -19.97 34.20
N VAL A 7 0.79 -19.83 34.90
CA VAL A 7 -0.56 -19.83 34.33
C VAL A 7 -0.80 -18.50 33.59
N ALA A 8 -1.16 -18.56 32.31
CA ALA A 8 -1.47 -17.39 31.51
C ALA A 8 -2.75 -16.69 32.00
N LYS A 9 -2.69 -15.36 32.17
CA LYS A 9 -3.84 -14.52 32.53
C LYS A 9 -4.84 -14.45 31.35
N PRO A 10 -6.17 -14.51 31.59
CA PRO A 10 -7.15 -14.33 30.53
C PRO A 10 -7.04 -12.95 29.88
N ALA A 11 -7.08 -12.89 28.55
CA ALA A 11 -7.12 -11.65 27.80
C ALA A 11 -8.44 -10.90 28.07
N ALA A 12 -8.36 -9.59 28.26
CA ALA A 12 -9.54 -8.74 28.41
C ALA A 12 -10.39 -8.75 27.11
N PRO A 13 -11.73 -8.63 27.20
CA PRO A 13 -12.58 -8.55 26.01
C PRO A 13 -12.20 -7.34 25.16
N GLN A 14 -11.96 -7.56 23.87
CA GLN A 14 -11.76 -6.47 22.93
C GLN A 14 -13.10 -5.72 22.72
N PRO A 15 -13.08 -4.38 22.58
CA PRO A 15 -14.27 -3.63 22.23
C PRO A 15 -14.85 -4.14 20.89
N PRO A 16 -16.19 -4.05 20.68
CA PRO A 16 -16.79 -4.45 19.43
C PRO A 16 -16.18 -3.66 18.28
N VAL A 17 -15.67 -4.37 17.27
CA VAL A 17 -15.25 -3.78 16.00
C VAL A 17 -16.46 -3.09 15.40
N ALA A 18 -16.34 -1.79 15.09
CA ALA A 18 -17.42 -1.03 14.45
C ALA A 18 -17.87 -1.75 13.17
N ALA A 19 -19.19 -1.81 12.94
CA ALA A 19 -19.74 -2.44 11.74
C ALA A 19 -19.15 -1.79 10.48
N PRO A 20 -18.81 -2.57 9.44
CA PRO A 20 -18.35 -2.01 8.17
C PRO A 20 -19.38 -1.01 7.63
N PRO A 21 -18.95 0.09 6.98
CA PRO A 21 -19.86 1.00 6.32
C PRO A 21 -20.73 0.25 5.31
N ALA A 22 -21.99 0.69 5.16
CA ALA A 22 -22.91 0.11 4.18
C ALA A 22 -22.30 0.14 2.76
N PRO A 23 -22.58 -0.87 1.91
CA PRO A 23 -22.09 -0.88 0.54
C PRO A 23 -22.60 0.36 -0.20
N VAL A 24 -21.69 1.12 -0.81
CA VAL A 24 -22.09 2.24 -1.66
C VAL A 24 -22.81 1.65 -2.88
N ALA A 25 -24.06 2.01 -3.12
CA ALA A 25 -24.80 1.53 -4.28
C ALA A 25 -24.16 2.07 -5.58
N GLY A 26 -24.13 1.26 -6.65
CA GLY A 26 -23.68 1.71 -7.97
C GLY A 26 -22.16 1.90 -8.11
N LEU A 27 -21.33 1.21 -7.33
CA LEU A 27 -19.87 1.22 -7.48
C LEU A 27 -19.37 0.57 -8.77
N CYS A 28 -20.21 -0.17 -9.50
CA CYS A 28 -19.77 -0.91 -10.69
C CYS A 28 -20.72 -0.71 -11.88
N SER A 29 -21.60 0.27 -11.83
CA SER A 29 -22.59 0.54 -12.88
C SER A 29 -23.08 1.99 -12.85
N GLY A 30 -23.65 2.44 -13.99
CA GLY A 30 -24.14 3.81 -14.18
C GLY A 30 -23.02 4.80 -14.50
N ALA A 31 -23.37 6.01 -14.96
CA ALA A 31 -22.37 7.02 -15.30
C ALA A 31 -21.46 7.36 -14.09
N GLY A 32 -20.15 7.48 -14.33
CA GLY A 32 -19.16 7.85 -13.32
C GLY A 32 -18.90 6.79 -12.23
N TRP A 33 -19.17 5.52 -12.52
CA TRP A 33 -18.96 4.44 -11.55
C TRP A 33 -17.48 4.23 -11.23
N GLU A 34 -16.59 4.47 -12.17
CA GLU A 34 -15.13 4.39 -12.01
C GLU A 34 -14.66 5.37 -10.93
N GLN A 35 -15.13 6.62 -11.00
CA GLN A 35 -14.86 7.66 -10.03
C GLN A 35 -15.32 7.24 -8.64
N ARG A 36 -16.59 6.87 -8.49
CA ARG A 36 -17.15 6.46 -7.18
C ARG A 36 -16.40 5.28 -6.58
N ARG A 37 -16.06 4.28 -7.40
CA ARG A 37 -15.33 3.09 -6.97
C ARG A 37 -13.90 3.40 -6.57
N GLY A 38 -13.25 4.23 -7.35
CA GLY A 38 -11.92 4.73 -7.07
C GLY A 38 -11.85 5.51 -5.76
N GLU A 39 -12.77 6.46 -5.58
CA GLU A 39 -12.91 7.24 -4.35
C GLU A 39 -13.22 6.34 -3.15
N ALA A 40 -14.11 5.36 -3.30
CA ALA A 40 -14.38 4.38 -2.26
C ALA A 40 -13.14 3.57 -1.88
N ALA A 41 -12.33 3.16 -2.85
CA ALA A 41 -11.06 2.48 -2.58
C ALA A 41 -10.08 3.40 -1.84
N LEU A 42 -9.91 4.65 -2.29
CA LEU A 42 -9.05 5.64 -1.65
C LEU A 42 -9.48 5.95 -0.21
N ALA A 43 -10.78 6.18 0.01
CA ALA A 43 -11.36 6.48 1.32
C ALA A 43 -11.27 5.29 2.31
N SER A 44 -11.13 4.06 1.79
CA SER A 44 -10.98 2.86 2.61
C SER A 44 -9.54 2.60 3.11
N LEU A 45 -8.59 3.43 2.70
CA LEU A 45 -7.20 3.35 3.17
C LEU A 45 -7.06 4.02 4.54
N ARG A 46 -5.97 3.69 5.23
CA ARG A 46 -5.59 4.31 6.51
C ARG A 46 -5.57 5.83 6.38
N ALA A 47 -6.13 6.51 7.38
CA ALA A 47 -6.09 7.97 7.44
C ALA A 47 -4.64 8.48 7.30
N GLY A 48 -4.43 9.46 6.43
CA GLY A 48 -3.11 10.01 6.14
C GLY A 48 -2.37 9.35 4.98
N ALA A 49 -2.72 8.12 4.58
CA ALA A 49 -2.02 7.40 3.51
C ALA A 49 -2.11 8.10 2.13
N ALA A 50 -3.11 8.98 1.94
CA ALA A 50 -3.29 9.75 0.72
C ALA A 50 -2.60 11.13 0.73
N ARG A 51 -1.92 11.53 1.82
CA ARG A 51 -1.32 12.87 1.97
C ARG A 51 0.04 12.99 1.27
N THR A 52 0.08 12.68 -0.02
CA THR A 52 1.29 12.79 -0.85
C THR A 52 1.38 14.14 -1.57
N GLY A 53 0.26 14.83 -1.73
CA GLY A 53 0.16 16.04 -2.57
C GLY A 53 -0.04 15.73 -4.07
N PHE A 54 -0.12 14.45 -4.44
CA PHE A 54 -0.45 14.05 -5.79
C PHE A 54 -1.96 14.15 -6.04
N THR A 55 -2.32 14.53 -7.26
CA THR A 55 -3.70 14.44 -7.74
C THR A 55 -4.00 13.00 -8.16
N VAL A 56 -5.19 12.49 -7.82
CA VAL A 56 -5.62 11.13 -8.21
C VAL A 56 -6.81 11.25 -9.15
N SER A 57 -6.72 10.63 -10.32
CA SER A 57 -7.81 10.55 -11.28
C SER A 57 -8.26 9.11 -11.51
N PHE A 58 -9.54 8.96 -11.84
CA PHE A 58 -10.16 7.65 -12.07
C PHE A 58 -10.74 7.60 -13.46
N SER A 59 -10.37 6.56 -14.21
CA SER A 59 -10.85 6.33 -15.56
C SER A 59 -11.12 4.85 -15.78
N GLY A 60 -11.70 4.52 -16.94
CA GLY A 60 -11.97 3.15 -17.33
C GLY A 60 -10.70 2.30 -17.50
N ALA A 61 -10.90 1.00 -17.69
CA ALA A 61 -9.83 0.04 -17.82
C ALA A 61 -8.87 0.36 -18.99
N ARG A 62 -7.57 0.19 -18.74
CA ARG A 62 -6.52 0.23 -19.76
C ARG A 62 -5.83 -1.13 -19.83
N SER A 63 -5.50 -1.59 -21.04
CA SER A 63 -4.79 -2.86 -21.21
C SER A 63 -3.39 -2.79 -20.57
N GLY A 64 -3.00 -3.86 -19.88
CA GLY A 64 -1.66 -4.02 -19.29
C GLY A 64 -1.38 -3.29 -17.98
N VAL A 65 -2.17 -2.30 -17.57
CA VAL A 65 -1.92 -1.49 -16.35
C VAL A 65 -3.18 -1.24 -15.53
N MET A 66 -3.05 -1.16 -14.20
CA MET A 66 -4.16 -0.86 -13.27
C MET A 66 -4.03 0.49 -12.57
N GLY A 67 -2.81 0.98 -12.45
CA GLY A 67 -2.44 2.30 -11.92
C GLY A 67 -1.16 2.76 -12.60
N LEU A 68 -0.94 4.06 -12.62
CA LEU A 68 0.32 4.68 -13.02
C LEU A 68 0.57 5.94 -12.19
N THR A 69 1.76 6.03 -11.60
CA THR A 69 2.22 7.23 -10.92
C THR A 69 3.15 8.04 -11.84
N TYR A 70 2.74 9.27 -12.14
CA TYR A 70 3.45 10.25 -12.95
C TYR A 70 4.20 11.22 -12.03
N LEU A 71 5.45 10.87 -11.72
CA LEU A 71 6.25 11.55 -10.67
C LEU A 71 6.53 13.03 -10.95
N LYS A 72 6.73 13.41 -12.22
CA LYS A 72 7.03 14.80 -12.60
C LYS A 72 5.78 15.68 -12.60
N GLU A 73 4.63 15.08 -12.86
CA GLU A 73 3.34 15.72 -12.98
C GLU A 73 2.56 15.75 -11.66
N ASN A 74 3.08 15.13 -10.59
CA ASN A 74 2.39 14.96 -9.31
C ASN A 74 0.97 14.40 -9.50
N ARG A 75 0.85 13.35 -10.33
CA ARG A 75 -0.43 12.74 -10.71
C ARG A 75 -0.39 11.22 -10.61
N ILE A 76 -1.47 10.63 -10.11
CA ILE A 76 -1.75 9.20 -10.15
C ILE A 76 -2.97 9.00 -11.05
N GLU A 77 -2.86 8.09 -12.02
CA GLU A 77 -3.98 7.64 -12.83
C GLU A 77 -4.38 6.22 -12.43
N MET A 78 -5.65 6.04 -12.07
CA MET A 78 -6.21 4.75 -11.72
C MET A 78 -7.14 4.25 -12.83
N PHE A 79 -6.85 3.07 -13.36
CA PHE A 79 -7.63 2.43 -14.42
C PHE A 79 -8.58 1.40 -13.82
N VAL A 80 -9.76 1.88 -13.43
CA VAL A 80 -10.74 1.13 -12.66
C VAL A 80 -11.50 0.16 -13.58
N ARG A 81 -11.58 -1.10 -13.16
CA ARG A 81 -12.31 -2.17 -13.88
C ARG A 81 -13.65 -2.45 -13.22
N SER A 82 -14.53 -3.20 -13.85
CA SER A 82 -15.80 -3.62 -13.24
C SER A 82 -15.57 -4.56 -12.04
N CYS A 83 -16.58 -4.75 -11.19
CA CYS A 83 -16.52 -5.63 -10.02
C CYS A 83 -16.13 -7.07 -10.39
N GLU A 84 -16.57 -7.54 -11.55
CA GLU A 84 -16.29 -8.89 -12.06
C GLU A 84 -14.83 -9.07 -12.51
N LYS A 85 -14.18 -7.98 -12.95
CA LYS A 85 -12.82 -8.02 -13.54
C LYS A 85 -11.72 -7.58 -12.58
N GLN A 86 -12.09 -6.99 -11.45
CA GLN A 86 -11.16 -6.55 -10.41
C GLN A 86 -11.90 -6.57 -9.09
N SER A 87 -11.36 -7.25 -8.09
CA SER A 87 -11.93 -7.22 -6.73
C SER A 87 -11.71 -5.85 -6.08
N ALA A 88 -12.52 -5.52 -5.06
CA ALA A 88 -12.29 -4.31 -4.26
C ALA A 88 -10.91 -4.32 -3.62
N GLU A 89 -10.47 -5.48 -3.10
CA GLU A 89 -9.16 -5.62 -2.47
C GLU A 89 -8.00 -5.41 -3.45
N LEU A 90 -8.12 -5.91 -4.69
CA LEU A 90 -7.11 -5.65 -5.72
C LEU A 90 -7.04 -4.16 -6.07
N LEU A 91 -8.18 -3.48 -6.19
CA LEU A 91 -8.19 -2.04 -6.46
C LEU A 91 -7.54 -1.24 -5.30
N ARG A 92 -7.86 -1.59 -4.06
CA ARG A 92 -7.24 -0.99 -2.86
C ARG A 92 -5.73 -1.21 -2.86
N HIS A 93 -5.28 -2.40 -3.22
CA HIS A 93 -3.86 -2.75 -3.30
C HIS A 93 -3.15 -1.88 -4.34
N VAL A 94 -3.65 -1.83 -5.58
CA VAL A 94 -3.05 -0.99 -6.63
C VAL A 94 -3.06 0.48 -6.22
N MET A 95 -4.17 1.00 -5.70
CA MET A 95 -4.25 2.39 -5.23
C MET A 95 -3.18 2.70 -4.18
N ALA A 96 -3.04 1.82 -3.19
CA ALA A 96 -2.10 2.02 -2.11
C ALA A 96 -0.64 1.87 -2.57
N HIS A 97 -0.38 1.02 -3.57
CA HIS A 97 0.91 0.89 -4.23
C HIS A 97 1.31 2.19 -4.96
N GLU A 98 0.41 2.74 -5.79
CA GLU A 98 0.68 4.02 -6.49
C GLU A 98 0.91 5.18 -5.51
N LEU A 99 0.14 5.21 -4.41
CA LEU A 99 0.38 6.18 -3.33
C LEU A 99 1.74 5.99 -2.66
N GLY A 100 2.26 4.75 -2.59
CA GLY A 100 3.59 4.45 -2.10
C GLY A 100 4.69 5.10 -2.95
N HIS A 101 4.58 5.01 -4.29
CA HIS A 101 5.49 5.70 -5.22
C HIS A 101 5.43 7.22 -5.08
N ALA A 102 4.22 7.77 -4.94
CA ALA A 102 4.04 9.21 -4.71
C ALA A 102 4.60 9.64 -3.35
N TYR A 103 4.45 8.82 -2.30
CA TYR A 103 5.03 9.08 -0.99
C TYR A 103 6.56 9.03 -1.03
N ASP A 104 7.15 8.00 -1.65
CA ASP A 104 8.60 7.89 -1.85
C ASP A 104 9.16 9.17 -2.47
N THR A 105 8.57 9.60 -3.59
CA THR A 105 9.03 10.78 -4.32
C THR A 105 8.92 12.08 -3.54
N THR A 106 7.96 12.19 -2.63
CA THR A 106 7.67 13.44 -1.92
C THR A 106 8.29 13.52 -0.52
N LYS A 107 8.58 12.39 0.09
CA LYS A 107 9.01 12.30 1.49
C LYS A 107 10.35 11.62 1.68
N MET A 108 10.78 10.77 0.75
CA MET A 108 12.05 10.06 0.87
C MET A 108 13.17 10.83 0.15
N SER A 109 14.23 11.06 0.89
CA SER A 109 15.56 11.41 0.38
C SER A 109 16.40 10.14 0.16
N ASP A 110 17.55 10.29 -0.52
CA ASP A 110 18.50 9.18 -0.71
C ASP A 110 18.98 8.60 0.64
N ALA A 111 19.21 9.44 1.64
CA ALA A 111 19.62 8.99 2.98
C ALA A 111 18.54 8.10 3.63
N THR A 112 17.27 8.52 3.55
CA THR A 112 16.14 7.72 4.06
C THR A 112 15.90 6.46 3.24
N ARG A 113 16.15 6.48 1.93
CA ARG A 113 16.11 5.28 1.07
C ARG A 113 17.19 4.28 1.47
N THR A 114 18.42 4.74 1.71
CA THR A 114 19.50 3.88 2.25
C THR A 114 19.13 3.28 3.60
N ALA A 115 18.54 4.07 4.50
CA ALA A 115 18.06 3.57 5.79
C ALA A 115 16.94 2.52 5.62
N TYR A 116 16.04 2.72 4.67
CA TYR A 116 15.00 1.75 4.32
C TYR A 116 15.60 0.43 3.80
N LEU A 117 16.55 0.49 2.88
CA LEU A 117 17.27 -0.70 2.37
C LEU A 117 17.87 -1.50 3.53
N ALA A 118 18.58 -0.83 4.43
CA ALA A 118 19.18 -1.48 5.60
C ALA A 118 18.13 -2.12 6.51
N ALA A 119 17.01 -1.44 6.77
CA ALA A 119 15.91 -1.98 7.59
C ALA A 119 15.19 -3.17 6.94
N ARG A 120 15.16 -3.23 5.61
CA ARG A 120 14.62 -4.35 4.84
C ARG A 120 15.61 -5.50 4.63
N GLY A 121 16.89 -5.30 4.97
CA GLY A 121 17.96 -6.26 4.66
C GLY A 121 18.31 -6.33 3.16
N ILE A 122 17.97 -5.29 2.39
CA ILE A 122 18.36 -5.16 0.98
C ILE A 122 19.76 -4.55 0.94
N PRO A 123 20.70 -5.03 0.09
CA PRO A 123 22.02 -4.43 -0.03
C PRO A 123 21.94 -2.92 -0.31
N ILE A 124 22.68 -2.11 0.46
CA ILE A 124 22.59 -0.64 0.42
C ILE A 124 23.01 -0.02 -0.93
N HIS A 125 23.72 -0.78 -1.76
CA HIS A 125 24.15 -0.35 -3.09
C HIS A 125 23.20 -0.81 -4.21
N THR A 126 22.10 -1.48 -3.87
CA THR A 126 21.07 -1.85 -4.85
C THR A 126 20.45 -0.57 -5.43
N PRO A 127 20.45 -0.38 -6.76
CA PRO A 127 19.86 0.78 -7.39
C PRO A 127 18.36 0.92 -7.02
N TRP A 128 17.94 2.11 -6.58
CA TRP A 128 16.58 2.34 -6.06
C TRP A 128 15.49 2.01 -7.08
N TYR A 129 15.64 2.50 -8.31
CA TYR A 129 14.72 2.22 -9.43
C TYR A 129 15.12 0.97 -10.22
N GLY A 130 16.06 0.18 -9.71
CA GLY A 130 16.53 -1.06 -10.34
C GLY A 130 17.17 -0.84 -11.72
N CYS A 131 16.70 -1.63 -12.69
CA CYS A 131 17.27 -1.73 -14.04
C CYS A 131 16.25 -1.41 -15.13
N SER A 132 16.73 -1.10 -16.33
CA SER A 132 15.86 -1.00 -17.51
C SER A 132 15.18 -2.36 -17.79
N GLY A 133 13.86 -2.41 -17.66
CA GLY A 133 13.07 -3.62 -17.90
C GLY A 133 12.86 -4.51 -16.67
N CYS A 134 13.40 -4.13 -15.50
CA CYS A 134 13.01 -4.75 -14.23
C CYS A 134 11.51 -4.52 -13.99
N THR A 135 10.81 -5.53 -13.46
CA THR A 135 9.46 -5.33 -12.94
C THR A 135 9.55 -4.39 -11.75
N ASP A 136 8.51 -3.58 -11.52
CA ASP A 136 8.49 -2.67 -10.38
C ASP A 136 8.68 -3.44 -9.06
N PHE A 137 8.01 -4.59 -8.91
CA PHE A 137 8.10 -5.49 -7.76
C PHE A 137 9.51 -6.04 -7.47
N ALA A 138 10.41 -6.03 -8.46
CA ALA A 138 11.80 -6.48 -8.33
C ALA A 138 12.78 -5.32 -8.06
N THR A 139 12.28 -4.14 -7.66
CA THR A 139 13.11 -2.98 -7.33
C THR A 139 12.91 -2.53 -5.89
N PRO A 140 13.88 -1.83 -5.27
CA PRO A 140 13.66 -1.20 -3.98
C PRO A 140 12.51 -0.19 -3.93
N ALA A 141 12.30 0.59 -5.00
CA ALA A 141 11.18 1.51 -5.10
C ALA A 141 9.84 0.76 -5.06
N GLY A 142 9.72 -0.34 -5.81
CA GLY A 142 8.52 -1.18 -5.78
C GLY A 142 8.35 -1.93 -4.46
N ASP A 143 9.42 -2.39 -3.80
CA ASP A 143 9.34 -2.94 -2.44
C ASP A 143 8.81 -1.89 -1.46
N PHE A 144 9.32 -0.67 -1.52
CA PHE A 144 8.81 0.43 -0.71
C PHE A 144 7.33 0.68 -0.96
N ALA A 145 6.92 0.75 -2.24
CA ALA A 145 5.51 0.93 -2.61
C ALA A 145 4.62 -0.21 -2.11
N GLU A 146 5.10 -1.45 -2.17
CA GLU A 146 4.41 -2.64 -1.70
C GLU A 146 4.26 -2.69 -0.17
N VAL A 147 5.31 -2.34 0.57
CA VAL A 147 5.27 -2.27 2.04
C VAL A 147 4.42 -1.08 2.51
N TYR A 148 4.48 0.05 1.81
CA TYR A 148 3.56 1.16 2.03
C TYR A 148 2.10 0.74 1.77
N ALA A 149 1.85 0.00 0.67
CA ALA A 149 0.53 -0.50 0.34
C ALA A 149 -0.01 -1.47 1.39
N GLN A 150 0.86 -2.30 1.97
CA GLN A 150 0.53 -3.19 3.07
C GLN A 150 0.10 -2.39 4.32
N TRP A 151 0.88 -1.38 4.71
CA TRP A 151 0.56 -0.49 5.83
C TRP A 151 -0.74 0.30 5.61
N ALA A 152 -0.91 0.90 4.43
CA ALA A 152 -2.05 1.74 4.09
C ALA A 152 -3.37 0.97 4.05
N ARG A 153 -3.34 -0.33 3.69
CA ARG A 153 -4.53 -1.19 3.70
C ARG A 153 -4.82 -1.85 5.05
N GLY A 154 -3.84 -1.86 5.97
CA GLY A 154 -3.90 -2.73 7.15
C GLY A 154 -3.87 -4.21 6.78
N ALA A 155 -3.17 -4.57 5.70
CA ALA A 155 -3.10 -5.93 5.18
C ALA A 155 -1.85 -6.68 5.68
N SER A 156 -1.85 -8.00 5.56
CA SER A 156 -0.69 -8.84 5.89
C SER A 156 0.16 -9.23 4.69
N THR A 157 -0.24 -8.83 3.47
CA THR A 157 0.38 -9.27 2.22
C THR A 157 0.89 -8.10 1.40
N ASN A 158 2.00 -8.35 0.71
CA ASN A 158 2.56 -7.51 -0.33
C ASN A 158 3.06 -8.42 -1.49
N ARG A 159 3.56 -7.82 -2.57
CA ARG A 159 4.01 -8.50 -3.80
C ARG A 159 5.47 -8.22 -4.12
N SER A 160 6.24 -7.75 -3.15
CA SER A 160 7.66 -7.51 -3.36
C SER A 160 8.39 -8.80 -3.74
N GLU A 161 9.25 -8.73 -4.74
CA GLU A 161 10.08 -9.84 -5.22
C GLU A 161 11.54 -9.71 -4.75
N ILE A 162 11.94 -8.56 -4.19
CA ILE A 162 13.33 -8.30 -3.79
C ILE A 162 13.59 -8.64 -2.31
N ALA A 163 12.59 -8.47 -1.45
CA ALA A 163 12.66 -8.83 -0.05
C ALA A 163 11.31 -9.45 0.35
N GLY A 164 11.36 -10.53 1.14
CA GLY A 164 10.16 -11.28 1.50
C GLY A 164 9.14 -10.48 2.31
N ASP A 165 8.02 -11.16 2.61
CA ASP A 165 6.89 -10.60 3.35
C ASP A 165 7.30 -9.87 4.64
N VAL A 166 6.58 -8.78 4.94
CA VAL A 166 6.79 -7.99 6.14
C VAL A 166 5.73 -8.38 7.18
N GLY A 167 6.15 -9.05 8.25
CA GLY A 167 5.27 -9.38 9.38
C GLY A 167 4.80 -8.15 10.16
N GLY A 168 3.72 -8.29 10.94
CA GLY A 168 3.07 -7.14 11.60
C GLY A 168 3.99 -6.27 12.48
N ALA A 169 4.91 -6.88 13.23
CA ALA A 169 5.86 -6.14 14.07
C ALA A 169 6.87 -5.35 13.23
N GLN A 170 7.40 -5.95 12.16
CA GLN A 170 8.31 -5.27 11.25
C GLN A 170 7.59 -4.16 10.48
N LEU A 171 6.35 -4.39 10.05
CA LEU A 171 5.54 -3.38 9.36
C LEU A 171 5.28 -2.17 10.27
N ALA A 172 5.00 -2.40 11.55
CA ALA A 172 4.84 -1.33 12.52
C ALA A 172 6.13 -0.51 12.72
N ALA A 173 7.29 -1.17 12.80
CA ALA A 173 8.58 -0.51 12.93
C ALA A 173 8.95 0.29 11.68
N LEU A 174 8.75 -0.28 10.49
CA LEU A 174 8.96 0.39 9.21
C LEU A 174 8.03 1.60 9.08
N ALA A 175 6.75 1.43 9.42
CA ALA A 175 5.79 2.52 9.40
C ALA A 175 6.18 3.67 10.34
N ALA A 176 6.56 3.37 11.58
CA ALA A 176 6.99 4.40 12.54
C ALA A 176 8.21 5.20 12.07
N THR A 177 9.05 4.61 11.20
CA THR A 177 10.30 5.23 10.74
C THR A 177 10.13 5.94 9.40
N PHE A 178 9.38 5.35 8.48
CA PHE A 178 9.32 5.77 7.08
C PHE A 178 7.93 6.28 6.67
N PHE A 179 6.85 5.85 7.32
CA PHE A 179 5.47 6.17 6.95
C PHE A 179 4.82 7.03 8.05
N GLY A 180 4.98 8.34 7.97
CA GLY A 180 4.40 9.22 8.98
C GLY A 180 4.96 10.63 8.95
N ALA A 181 4.16 11.53 8.39
CA ALA A 181 4.05 12.94 8.73
C ALA A 181 2.58 13.35 8.54
#